data_AF-A0A420QY02-F1
#
_entry.id   AF-A0A420QY02-F1
#
_cell.length_a   1.000
_cell.length_b   1.000
_cell.length_c   1.000
_cell.angle_alpha   90.00
_cell.angle_beta   90.00
_cell.angle_gamma   90.00
#
_symmetry.space_group_name_H-M   'P 1'
#
loop_
_entity.id
_entity.type
_entity.pdbx_description
1 polymer ?
#
loop_
_entity_poly.entity_id
_entity_poly.type
_entity_poly.pdbx_seq_one_letter_code
_entity_poly.pdbx_strand_id
1 'polypeptide(L)'
;MTKHKFAVGLLTEMEPLSHTQTTHEGTSRILGLNRNQGEVIELRLRTDAHDGYRDYKTIRKTLCHELAHNVHGPHDRNFWDLCHQIEREVDAADWKSGGHTIGETSRYTVSGRDEEEEDYPEDFGGWTGGEFVLGGVKNNSTAGMSRREVLAQAALERQRKEVDSERKVLEEQRQRTPPGDESK
;
A
#
# COMPACT_ATOMS: atom_id res chain seq x y z
N MET A 1 3.95 -4.03 -16.35
CA MET A 1 4.85 -3.26 -17.24
C MET A 1 6.22 -3.90 -17.39
N THR A 2 7.00 -4.10 -16.32
CA THR A 2 8.37 -4.68 -16.38
C THR A 2 8.47 -5.99 -17.16
N LYS A 3 7.55 -6.93 -16.93
CA LYS A 3 7.52 -8.24 -17.60
C LYS A 3 7.45 -8.14 -19.13
N HIS A 4 6.65 -7.20 -19.63
CA HIS A 4 6.44 -6.97 -21.07
C HIS A 4 7.35 -5.89 -21.65
N LYS A 5 8.23 -5.30 -20.82
CA LYS A 5 9.10 -4.16 -21.21
C LYS A 5 8.32 -2.99 -21.82
N PHE A 6 7.08 -2.78 -21.38
CA PHE A 6 6.30 -1.62 -21.81
C PHE A 6 6.89 -0.35 -21.21
N ALA A 7 7.10 0.65 -22.07
CA ALA A 7 7.43 2.01 -21.69
C ALA A 7 6.25 2.90 -22.11
N VAL A 8 5.88 3.83 -21.23
CA VAL A 8 4.89 4.86 -21.52
C VAL A 8 5.54 6.21 -21.27
N GLY A 9 5.58 7.08 -22.27
CA GLY A 9 6.21 8.40 -22.16
C GLY A 9 5.40 9.33 -21.25
N LEU A 10 4.10 9.43 -21.51
CA LEU A 10 3.15 10.22 -20.73
C LEU A 10 1.86 9.44 -20.49
N LEU A 11 1.43 9.38 -19.23
CA LEU A 11 0.11 8.91 -18.83
C LEU A 11 -0.69 10.09 -18.30
N THR A 12 -1.78 10.46 -18.96
CA THR A 12 -2.56 11.65 -18.61
C THR A 12 -4.07 11.40 -18.61
N GLU A 13 -4.83 12.28 -17.97
CA GLU A 13 -6.29 12.29 -18.07
C GLU A 13 -6.72 12.79 -19.45
N MET A 14 -7.74 12.15 -20.03
CA MET A 14 -8.39 12.52 -21.28
C MET A 14 -9.54 13.50 -21.03
N GLU A 15 -9.69 14.52 -21.88
CA GLU A 15 -10.84 15.42 -21.81
C GLU A 15 -12.15 14.68 -22.20
N PRO A 16 -13.17 14.66 -21.32
CA PRO A 16 -14.38 13.86 -21.53
C PRO A 16 -15.22 14.28 -22.75
N LEU A 17 -15.28 15.58 -23.02
CA LEU A 17 -16.18 16.15 -24.04
C LEU A 17 -15.64 15.94 -25.45
N SER A 18 -14.34 16.09 -25.64
CA SER A 18 -13.66 15.97 -26.94
C SER A 18 -13.66 14.55 -27.52
N HIS A 19 -13.97 13.53 -26.71
CA HIS A 19 -13.91 12.12 -27.07
C HIS A 19 -15.25 11.38 -26.89
N THR A 20 -16.34 12.15 -26.94
CA THR A 20 -17.72 11.63 -26.92
C THR A 20 -18.39 12.01 -28.24
N GLN A 21 -18.77 11.02 -29.05
CA GLN A 21 -19.51 11.26 -30.28
C GLN A 21 -20.98 10.86 -30.08
N THR A 22 -21.87 11.83 -30.15
CA THR A 22 -23.33 11.60 -30.16
C THR A 22 -23.80 11.53 -31.60
N THR A 23 -24.22 10.34 -32.04
CA THR A 23 -24.85 10.12 -33.35
C THR A 23 -26.32 9.75 -33.18
N HIS A 24 -27.07 9.68 -34.28
CA HIS A 24 -28.49 9.32 -34.27
C HIS A 24 -28.76 7.88 -33.78
N GLU A 25 -27.75 7.02 -33.74
CA GLU A 25 -27.85 5.62 -33.30
C GLU A 25 -27.40 5.42 -31.84
N GLY A 26 -26.74 6.41 -31.22
CA GLY A 26 -26.27 6.32 -29.86
C GLY A 26 -25.11 7.25 -29.53
N THR A 27 -24.61 7.18 -28.29
CA THR A 27 -23.43 7.93 -27.87
C THR A 27 -22.24 7.00 -27.71
N SER A 28 -21.29 7.07 -28.65
CA SER A 28 -20.02 6.35 -28.56
C SER A 28 -19.06 7.13 -27.68
N ARG A 29 -18.46 6.45 -26.70
CA ARG A 29 -17.57 7.05 -25.70
C ARG A 29 -16.25 6.30 -25.68
N ILE A 30 -15.19 7.00 -26.02
CA ILE A 30 -13.83 6.46 -25.88
C ILE A 30 -13.42 6.62 -24.41
N LEU A 31 -12.94 5.52 -23.82
CA LEU A 31 -12.50 5.48 -22.42
C LEU A 31 -10.99 5.64 -22.27
N GLY A 32 -10.22 5.28 -23.30
CA GLY A 32 -8.78 5.44 -23.34
C GLY A 32 -8.28 5.63 -24.77
N LEU A 33 -7.08 6.19 -24.90
CA LEU A 33 -6.42 6.39 -26.18
C LEU A 33 -4.92 6.18 -26.03
N ASN A 34 -4.35 5.32 -26.88
CA ASN A 34 -2.92 5.17 -27.05
C ASN A 34 -2.43 5.86 -28.33
N ARG A 35 -1.54 6.84 -28.19
CA ARG A 35 -0.84 7.50 -29.30
C ARG A 35 0.57 6.95 -29.45
N ASN A 36 0.92 6.59 -30.68
CA ASN A 36 2.27 6.14 -31.06
C ASN A 36 2.82 5.01 -30.19
N GLN A 37 2.01 3.98 -29.94
CA GLN A 37 2.43 2.74 -29.27
C GLN A 37 3.07 2.98 -27.87
N GLY A 38 2.47 3.88 -27.10
CA GLY A 38 2.88 4.17 -25.72
C GLY A 38 3.64 5.49 -25.56
N GLU A 39 3.75 6.33 -26.59
CA GLU A 39 4.28 7.68 -26.38
C GLU A 39 3.39 8.47 -25.42
N VAL A 40 2.07 8.45 -25.66
CA VAL A 40 1.07 9.06 -24.79
C VAL A 40 -0.12 8.12 -24.64
N ILE A 41 -0.48 7.82 -23.38
CA ILE A 41 -1.72 7.14 -23.05
C ILE A 41 -2.62 8.13 -22.29
N GLU A 42 -3.83 8.30 -22.80
CA GLU A 42 -4.85 9.15 -22.21
C GLU A 42 -5.98 8.27 -21.65
N LEU A 43 -6.41 8.51 -20.42
CA LEU A 43 -7.51 7.77 -19.78
C LEU A 43 -8.63 8.70 -19.34
N ARG A 44 -9.88 8.30 -19.58
CA ARG A 44 -11.04 8.98 -19.01
C ARG A 44 -11.20 8.59 -17.56
N LEU A 45 -10.86 9.50 -16.64
CA LEU A 45 -10.99 9.25 -15.21
C LEU A 45 -12.36 9.67 -14.66
N ARG A 46 -13.02 10.65 -15.29
CA ARG A 46 -14.30 11.22 -14.82
C ARG A 46 -15.53 10.50 -15.34
N THR A 47 -16.60 10.57 -14.55
CA THR A 47 -17.97 10.26 -15.00
C THR A 47 -18.44 11.29 -16.02
N ASP A 48 -19.46 10.95 -16.80
CA ASP A 48 -19.96 11.84 -17.85
C ASP A 48 -20.63 13.10 -17.27
N ALA A 49 -21.22 12.99 -16.08
CA ALA A 49 -21.78 14.12 -15.34
C ALA A 49 -20.70 15.00 -14.67
N HIS A 50 -19.42 14.66 -14.80
CA HIS A 50 -18.27 15.36 -14.19
C HIS A 50 -18.35 15.48 -12.65
N ASP A 51 -19.25 14.74 -12.02
CA ASP A 51 -19.56 14.76 -10.60
C ASP A 51 -18.75 13.73 -9.80
N GLY A 52 -17.99 12.87 -10.48
CA GLY A 52 -17.20 11.84 -9.83
C GLY A 52 -16.13 11.21 -10.71
N TYR A 53 -15.43 10.26 -10.11
CA TYR A 53 -14.44 9.42 -10.78
C TYR A 53 -15.04 8.06 -11.12
N ARG A 54 -14.56 7.47 -12.21
CA ARG A 54 -14.87 6.09 -12.59
C ARG A 54 -14.25 5.13 -11.60
N ASP A 55 -14.85 3.94 -11.50
CA ASP A 55 -14.33 2.91 -10.63
C ASP A 55 -12.93 2.47 -11.06
N TYR A 56 -12.07 2.22 -10.08
CA TYR A 56 -10.68 1.88 -10.32
C TYR A 56 -10.51 0.61 -11.17
N LYS A 57 -11.42 -0.35 -11.03
CA LYS A 57 -11.38 -1.61 -11.79
C LYS A 57 -11.60 -1.35 -13.28
N THR A 58 -12.55 -0.51 -13.64
CA THR A 58 -12.78 -0.08 -15.03
C THR A 58 -11.56 0.67 -15.56
N ILE A 59 -11.05 1.66 -14.83
CA ILE A 59 -9.86 2.43 -15.25
C ILE A 59 -8.67 1.49 -15.50
N ARG A 60 -8.44 0.53 -14.60
CA ARG A 60 -7.35 -0.45 -14.70
C ARG A 60 -7.49 -1.32 -15.95
N LYS A 61 -8.70 -1.81 -16.25
CA LYS A 61 -8.96 -2.60 -17.48
C LYS A 61 -8.75 -1.76 -18.74
N THR A 62 -9.21 -0.52 -18.75
CA THR A 62 -8.95 0.40 -19.87
C THR A 62 -7.46 0.62 -20.07
N LEU A 63 -6.68 0.80 -18.99
CA LEU A 63 -5.22 0.91 -19.12
C LEU A 63 -4.58 -0.37 -19.69
N CYS A 64 -5.04 -1.57 -19.29
CA CYS A 64 -4.57 -2.83 -19.87
C CYS A 64 -4.84 -2.90 -21.39
N HIS A 65 -6.02 -2.45 -21.82
CA HIS A 65 -6.38 -2.33 -23.23
C HIS A 65 -5.43 -1.38 -23.97
N GLU A 66 -5.20 -0.18 -23.44
CA GLU A 66 -4.28 0.78 -24.06
C GLU A 66 -2.84 0.26 -24.09
N LEU A 67 -2.39 -0.47 -23.06
CA LEU A 67 -1.06 -1.07 -23.08
C LEU A 67 -0.91 -2.16 -24.15
N ALA A 68 -1.97 -2.91 -24.46
CA ALA A 68 -1.94 -3.87 -25.56
C ALA A 68 -1.74 -3.17 -26.92
N HIS A 69 -2.21 -1.93 -27.06
CA HIS A 69 -1.95 -1.09 -28.24
C HIS A 69 -0.49 -0.66 -28.42
N ASN A 70 0.40 -0.88 -27.42
CA ASN A 70 1.84 -0.76 -27.64
C ASN A 70 2.37 -1.80 -28.64
N VAL A 71 1.67 -2.93 -28.82
CA VAL A 71 2.11 -4.05 -29.67
C VAL A 71 1.16 -4.26 -30.85
N HIS A 72 -0.15 -4.22 -30.60
CA HIS A 72 -1.17 -4.53 -31.60
C HIS A 72 -2.08 -3.34 -31.84
N GLY A 73 -2.09 -2.79 -33.05
CA GLY A 73 -2.97 -1.67 -33.42
C GLY A 73 -4.44 -2.09 -33.53
N PRO A 74 -4.79 -3.00 -34.47
CA PRO A 74 -6.17 -3.44 -34.64
C PRO A 74 -6.67 -4.33 -33.51
N HIS A 75 -7.98 -4.32 -33.23
CA HIS A 75 -8.65 -5.23 -32.27
C HIS A 75 -8.85 -6.64 -32.85
N ASP A 76 -7.76 -7.26 -33.29
CA ASP A 76 -7.74 -8.63 -33.80
C ASP A 76 -7.62 -9.66 -32.67
N ARG A 77 -7.53 -10.94 -33.02
CA ARG A 77 -7.37 -12.02 -32.04
C ARG A 77 -6.11 -11.86 -31.19
N ASN A 78 -4.99 -11.46 -31.80
CA ASN A 78 -3.71 -11.31 -31.10
C ASN A 78 -3.79 -10.18 -30.07
N PHE A 79 -4.45 -9.07 -30.42
CA PHE A 79 -4.74 -7.99 -29.50
C PHE A 79 -5.50 -8.49 -28.28
N TRP A 80 -6.60 -9.21 -28.48
CA TRP A 80 -7.42 -9.70 -27.35
C TRP A 80 -6.68 -10.74 -26.51
N ASP A 81 -5.89 -11.62 -27.13
CA ASP A 81 -5.08 -12.60 -26.41
C ASP A 81 -4.07 -11.91 -25.49
N LEU A 82 -3.37 -10.88 -25.98
CA LEU A 82 -2.45 -10.07 -25.19
C LEU A 82 -3.18 -9.25 -24.10
N CYS A 83 -4.29 -8.59 -24.44
CA CYS A 83 -5.07 -7.79 -23.50
C CYS A 83 -5.52 -8.63 -22.30
N HIS A 84 -6.13 -9.80 -22.56
CA HIS A 84 -6.56 -10.70 -21.50
C HIS A 84 -5.39 -11.29 -20.71
N GLN A 85 -4.23 -11.52 -21.36
CA GLN A 85 -3.02 -11.93 -20.65
C GLN A 85 -2.58 -10.86 -19.66
N ILE A 86 -2.49 -9.60 -20.09
CA ILE A 86 -2.10 -8.48 -19.22
C ILE A 86 -3.09 -8.33 -18.07
N GLU A 87 -4.40 -8.40 -18.33
CA GLU A 87 -5.42 -8.33 -17.27
C GLU A 87 -5.22 -9.39 -16.18
N ARG A 88 -5.03 -10.67 -16.57
CA ARG A 88 -4.79 -11.75 -15.61
C ARG A 88 -3.51 -11.53 -14.80
N GLU A 89 -2.45 -11.05 -15.43
CA GLU A 89 -1.18 -10.77 -14.76
C GLU A 89 -1.30 -9.60 -13.77
N VAL A 90 -2.07 -8.57 -14.12
CA VAL A 90 -2.34 -7.42 -13.25
C VAL A 90 -3.19 -7.82 -12.06
N ASP A 91 -4.25 -8.61 -12.28
CA ASP A 91 -5.12 -9.09 -11.19
C ASP A 91 -4.37 -10.03 -10.23
N ALA A 92 -3.44 -10.85 -10.75
CA ALA A 92 -2.59 -11.71 -9.92
C ALA A 92 -1.53 -10.94 -9.13
N ALA A 93 -1.06 -9.80 -9.65
CA ALA A 93 -0.08 -8.93 -9.00
C ALA A 93 -0.73 -7.87 -8.09
N ASP A 94 -2.05 -7.88 -7.95
CA ASP A 94 -2.76 -6.94 -7.09
C ASP A 94 -2.37 -7.15 -5.62
N TRP A 95 -2.25 -6.07 -4.86
CA TRP A 95 -1.75 -6.09 -3.48
C TRP A 95 -2.69 -6.85 -2.53
N LYS A 96 -3.96 -7.02 -2.91
CA LYS A 96 -4.96 -7.78 -2.15
C LYS A 96 -4.77 -9.30 -2.25
N SER A 97 -4.17 -9.78 -3.34
CA SER A 97 -4.10 -11.21 -3.67
C SER A 97 -2.66 -11.76 -3.69
N GLY A 98 -1.64 -10.91 -3.85
CA GLY A 98 -0.24 -11.36 -3.87
C GLY A 98 0.84 -10.30 -4.11
N GLY A 99 0.49 -9.02 -4.25
CA GLY A 99 1.45 -7.94 -4.45
C GLY A 99 2.14 -7.47 -3.16
N HIS A 100 3.37 -6.97 -3.28
CA HIS A 100 4.08 -6.33 -2.18
C HIS A 100 3.69 -4.86 -2.06
N THR A 101 3.18 -4.44 -0.91
CA THR A 101 2.96 -3.03 -0.58
C THR A 101 4.28 -2.36 -0.18
N ILE A 102 4.54 -1.17 -0.71
CA ILE A 102 5.63 -0.31 -0.25
C ILE A 102 5.07 0.58 0.85
N GLY A 103 5.43 0.26 2.10
CA GLY A 103 5.02 0.99 3.31
C GLY A 103 3.78 0.40 4.02
N GLU A 104 3.71 0.61 5.34
CA GLU A 104 2.61 0.15 6.22
C GLU A 104 1.27 0.86 5.94
N THR A 105 1.29 1.94 5.14
CA THR A 105 0.18 2.90 4.97
C THR A 105 -0.39 3.00 3.55
N SER A 106 -0.11 2.08 2.63
CA SER A 106 -0.81 2.04 1.32
C SER A 106 -2.21 1.41 1.46
N ARG A 107 -3.05 1.98 2.34
CA ARG A 107 -4.44 1.54 2.54
C ARG A 107 -5.34 2.39 1.66
N TYR A 108 -5.60 1.95 0.43
CA TYR A 108 -6.74 2.47 -0.34
C TYR A 108 -8.00 1.85 0.25
N THR A 109 -8.49 2.40 1.36
CA THR A 109 -9.82 2.07 1.88
C THR A 109 -10.84 2.77 1.01
N VAL A 110 -11.59 2.00 0.21
CA VAL A 110 -12.78 2.50 -0.47
C VAL A 110 -13.78 2.88 0.63
N SER A 111 -13.93 4.18 0.87
CA SER A 111 -14.99 4.69 1.73
C SER A 111 -16.33 4.40 1.07
N GLY A 112 -17.14 3.50 1.64
CA GLY A 112 -18.53 3.27 1.23
C GLY A 112 -18.82 1.97 0.47
N ARG A 113 -17.99 0.93 0.60
CA ARG A 113 -18.42 -0.43 0.25
C ARG A 113 -18.68 -1.21 1.52
N ASP A 114 -19.91 -1.09 2.01
CA ASP A 114 -20.53 -2.12 2.83
C ASP A 114 -20.65 -3.36 1.95
N GLU A 115 -19.83 -4.37 2.24
CA GLU A 115 -20.15 -5.76 1.90
C GLU A 115 -20.39 -6.47 3.22
N GLU A 116 -21.66 -6.40 3.62
CA GLU A 116 -22.44 -7.35 4.43
C GLU A 116 -21.66 -8.38 5.25
N GLU A 117 -21.68 -8.17 6.57
CA GLU A 117 -22.09 -9.15 7.58
C GLU A 117 -21.82 -10.63 7.26
N GLU A 118 -20.59 -11.09 7.54
CA GLU A 118 -20.43 -12.39 8.17
C GLU A 118 -19.99 -12.16 9.62
N ASP A 119 -20.91 -12.49 10.53
CA ASP A 119 -20.75 -12.59 11.98
C ASP A 119 -19.56 -13.51 12.31
N TYR A 120 -18.37 -12.91 12.42
CA TYR A 120 -17.22 -13.51 13.07
C TYR A 120 -16.85 -12.63 14.27
N PRO A 121 -16.74 -13.20 15.49
CA PRO A 121 -16.40 -12.44 16.68
C PRO A 121 -15.07 -11.72 16.47
N GLU A 122 -15.08 -10.40 16.70
CA GLU A 122 -13.93 -9.49 16.65
C GLU A 122 -12.85 -9.92 17.66
N ASP A 123 -12.06 -10.94 17.33
CA ASP A 123 -10.79 -11.22 18.01
C ASP A 123 -9.83 -11.96 17.09
N PHE A 124 -9.41 -11.34 15.98
CA PHE A 124 -8.17 -11.76 15.31
C PHE A 124 -7.50 -10.59 14.55
N GLY A 125 -6.47 -10.02 15.19
CA GLY A 125 -5.31 -9.43 14.51
C GLY A 125 -5.37 -7.92 14.25
N GLY A 126 -4.50 -7.07 14.80
CA GLY A 126 -3.33 -7.34 15.62
C GLY A 126 -2.81 -6.04 16.21
N TRP A 127 -2.82 -5.95 17.55
CA TRP A 127 -2.02 -4.98 18.26
C TRP A 127 -0.57 -5.44 18.21
N THR A 128 0.23 -4.88 17.30
CA THR A 128 1.70 -5.05 17.27
C THR A 128 2.35 -4.11 18.29
N GLY A 129 2.06 -4.34 19.57
CA GLY A 129 2.68 -3.61 20.66
C GLY A 129 4.08 -4.11 20.94
N GLY A 130 5.09 -3.31 20.61
CA GLY A 130 6.47 -3.53 20.97
C GLY A 130 7.24 -2.21 21.01
N GLU A 131 8.16 -2.08 21.96
CA GLU A 131 9.18 -1.03 21.93
C GLU A 131 10.35 -1.56 21.09
N PHE A 132 10.42 -1.13 19.83
CA PHE A 132 11.44 -1.57 18.89
C PHE A 132 12.69 -0.68 19.02
N VAL A 133 13.84 -1.30 19.28
CA VAL A 133 15.15 -0.66 19.09
C VAL A 133 15.65 -1.08 17.71
N LEU A 134 16.05 -0.11 16.89
CA LEU A 134 16.60 -0.35 15.55
C LEU A 134 17.77 -1.35 15.63
N GLY A 135 17.63 -2.51 14.99
CA GLY A 135 18.69 -3.53 14.87
C GLY A 135 18.70 -4.65 15.92
N GLY A 136 17.73 -4.76 16.83
CA GLY A 136 17.66 -5.83 17.82
C GLY A 136 16.68 -6.95 17.47
N VAL A 137 17.17 -8.14 17.12
CA VAL A 137 16.33 -9.35 17.10
C VAL A 137 16.19 -9.86 18.53
N LYS A 138 14.97 -9.84 19.09
CA LYS A 138 14.67 -10.55 20.34
C LYS A 138 13.67 -11.67 20.09
N ASN A 139 13.96 -12.83 20.66
CA ASN A 139 13.11 -14.01 20.61
C ASN A 139 11.78 -13.75 21.32
N ASN A 140 10.70 -14.05 20.61
CA ASN A 140 9.33 -13.77 20.98
C ASN A 140 8.91 -14.66 22.18
N SER A 141 8.88 -14.08 23.38
CA SER A 141 8.48 -14.77 24.63
C SER A 141 7.14 -14.27 25.18
N THR A 142 6.38 -13.51 24.40
CA THR A 142 5.07 -12.94 24.80
C THR A 142 3.87 -13.78 24.37
N ALA A 143 4.08 -15.01 23.88
CA ALA A 143 3.00 -15.90 23.49
C ALA A 143 2.19 -16.39 24.71
N GLY A 144 0.93 -15.96 24.82
CA GLY A 144 -0.04 -16.46 25.81
C GLY A 144 -0.35 -15.55 27.01
N MET A 145 0.25 -14.36 27.10
CA MET A 145 -0.06 -13.39 28.16
C MET A 145 -1.21 -12.46 27.76
N SER A 146 -2.07 -12.11 28.72
CA SER A 146 -3.17 -11.18 28.46
C SER A 146 -2.65 -9.78 28.15
N ARG A 147 -3.42 -9.00 27.38
CA ARG A 147 -3.09 -7.61 27.00
C ARG A 147 -2.69 -6.73 28.20
N ARG A 148 -3.33 -6.94 29.35
CA ARG A 148 -3.04 -6.22 30.60
C ARG A 148 -1.70 -6.61 31.20
N GLU A 149 -1.35 -7.89 31.15
CA GLU A 149 -0.08 -8.41 31.68
C GLU A 149 1.11 -7.95 30.85
N VAL A 150 1.00 -7.95 29.52
CA VAL A 150 2.07 -7.49 28.63
C VAL A 150 2.42 -6.02 28.90
N LEU A 151 1.40 -5.16 29.05
CA LEU A 151 1.60 -3.75 29.37
C LEU A 151 2.20 -3.56 30.76
N ALA A 152 1.73 -4.30 31.75
CA ALA A 152 2.26 -4.24 33.10
C ALA A 152 3.73 -4.69 33.15
N GLN A 153 4.08 -5.76 32.44
CA GLN A 153 5.45 -6.29 32.41
C GLN A 153 6.41 -5.35 31.68
N ALA A 154 5.98 -4.75 30.56
CA ALA A 154 6.78 -3.73 29.86
C ALA A 154 7.03 -2.49 30.74
N ALA A 155 6.02 -2.03 31.49
CA ALA A 155 6.17 -0.91 32.42
C ALA A 155 7.16 -1.22 33.56
N LEU A 156 7.10 -2.44 34.12
CA LEU A 156 8.03 -2.89 35.16
C LEU A 156 9.47 -3.00 34.64
N GLU A 157 9.67 -3.47 33.39
CA GLU A 157 11.01 -3.51 32.79
C GLU A 157 11.61 -2.12 32.58
N ARG A 158 10.79 -1.11 32.22
CA ARG A 158 11.25 0.28 32.09
C ARG A 158 11.73 0.83 33.43
N GLN A 159 10.92 0.67 34.47
CA GLN A 159 11.30 1.08 35.84
C GLN A 159 12.57 0.38 36.30
N ARG A 160 12.72 -0.92 36.02
CA ARG A 160 13.92 -1.66 36.40
C ARG A 160 15.17 -1.15 35.69
N LYS A 161 15.09 -0.89 34.38
CA LYS A 161 16.22 -0.32 33.61
C LYS A 161 16.59 1.08 34.09
N GLU A 162 15.61 1.91 34.42
CA GLU A 162 15.84 3.23 35.00
C GLU A 162 16.59 3.11 36.33
N VAL A 163 16.10 2.28 37.26
CA VAL A 163 16.76 2.05 38.55
C VAL A 163 18.17 1.47 38.40
N ASP A 164 18.37 0.53 37.47
CA ASP A 164 19.70 -0.04 37.21
C ASP A 164 20.65 1.00 36.58
N SER A 165 20.14 1.91 35.75
CA SER A 165 20.93 3.01 35.18
C SER A 165 21.33 4.04 36.25
N GLU A 166 20.40 4.41 37.14
CA GLU A 166 20.66 5.33 38.25
C GLU A 166 21.67 4.75 39.24
N ARG A 167 21.56 3.45 39.56
CA ARG A 167 22.51 2.75 40.41
C ARG A 167 23.92 2.75 39.83
N LYS A 168 24.07 2.49 38.53
CA LYS A 168 25.38 2.55 37.86
C LYS A 168 25.97 3.95 37.92
N VAL A 169 25.16 4.99 37.69
CA VAL A 169 25.61 6.39 37.77
C VAL A 169 26.09 6.73 39.20
N LEU A 170 25.36 6.31 40.23
CA LEU A 170 25.74 6.52 41.63
C LEU A 170 27.02 5.76 42.01
N GLU A 171 27.19 4.53 41.53
CA GLU A 171 28.38 3.73 41.78
C GLU A 171 29.62 4.32 41.08
N GLU A 172 29.46 4.80 39.84
CA GLU A 172 30.51 5.54 39.11
C GLU A 172 30.88 6.86 39.82
N GLN A 173 29.91 7.59 40.37
CA GLN A 173 30.17 8.80 41.16
C GLN A 173 30.95 8.48 42.44
N ARG A 174 30.61 7.38 43.12
CA ARG A 174 31.27 6.95 44.36
C ARG A 174 32.70 6.47 44.14
N GLN A 175 33.00 5.89 42.97
CA GLN A 175 34.37 5.52 42.58
C GLN A 175 35.23 6.72 42.17
N ARG A 176 34.62 7.84 41.76
CA ARG A 176 35.33 9.08 41.38
C ARG A 176 35.66 10.00 42.55
N THR A 177 35.06 9.79 43.73
CA THR A 177 35.42 10.50 44.95
C THR A 177 36.44 9.68 45.75
N PRO A 178 37.73 10.08 45.84
CA PRO A 178 38.66 9.41 46.74
C PRO A 178 38.24 9.66 48.20
N PRO A 179 38.55 8.76 49.15
CA PRO A 179 38.27 8.98 50.56
C PRO A 179 38.98 10.27 50.99
N GLY A 180 38.20 11.24 51.49
CA GLY A 180 38.74 12.44 52.08
C GLY A 180 39.67 12.06 53.21
N ASP A 181 40.92 12.51 53.10
CA ASP A 181 41.94 12.44 54.13
C ASP A 181 41.44 13.21 55.36
N GLU A 182 40.89 12.49 56.34
CA GLU A 182 40.69 13.02 57.70
C GLU A 182 42.07 13.18 58.35
N SER A 183 42.78 14.28 58.04
CA SER A 183 43.91 14.69 58.86
C SER A 183 44.14 16.21 58.89
N LYS A 184 43.87 16.75 60.10
CA LYS A 184 44.24 18.05 60.71
C LYS A 184 43.30 19.24 60.55
#